data_AF-A0AAV9EL99-F1
#
_entry.id   AF-A0AAV9EL99-F1
#
_cell.length_a   1.000
_cell.length_b   1.000
_cell.length_c   1.000
_cell.angle_alpha   90.00
_cell.angle_beta   90.00
_cell.angle_gamma   90.00
#
_symmetry.space_group_name_H-M   'P 1'
#
loop_
_entity.id
_entity.type
_entity.pdbx_description
1 polymer ?
#
loop_
_entity_poly.entity_id
_entity_poly.type
_entity_poly.pdbx_seq_one_letter_code
_entity_poly.pdbx_strand_id
1 'polypeptide(L)'
;MTALVTGGARSIGHAIVEELVGLGASVHTCDRDEIELNESLRRWKALGLPVTVSVCDVTSRAERERLMKRVSASFDGKLDILLEQSEAHSATGIRCYMKDNGVSEEEARLKMGKMVEDAWKTVNLEMVKPSPIPIEVRARAHNLVCMMEVIFRNTDNYNYPSGEMKDNVAISAFGAVIRDPNGDCLSALAARTNAASINVLELKGTAHGLKLYHNLGYPSQLKVWSESDSSTAIAWSKGKGLVPWSAFRDLRLIQQISAQFLDWKVSYTFRDGNRVADILAATRSSMGSSIFDPLHLPGDVQRLIDEEKTGFPHIRKS
;
A
#
# COMPACT_ATOMS: atom_id res chain seq x y z
N MET A 1 1.73 -6.16 -20.97
CA MET A 1 0.67 -6.68 -20.08
C MET A 1 -0.52 -5.74 -20.24
N THR A 2 -1.71 -6.27 -20.45
CA THR A 2 -2.93 -5.54 -20.78
C THR A 2 -4.00 -5.85 -19.74
N ALA A 3 -4.70 -4.82 -19.25
CA ALA A 3 -5.71 -5.01 -18.21
C ALA A 3 -6.98 -4.23 -18.47
N LEU A 4 -8.12 -4.83 -18.12
CA LEU A 4 -9.42 -4.16 -18.03
C LEU A 4 -9.81 -4.07 -16.56
N VAL A 5 -10.08 -2.86 -16.08
CA VAL A 5 -10.60 -2.61 -14.72
C VAL A 5 -11.96 -1.94 -14.86
N THR A 6 -13.04 -2.57 -14.43
CA THR A 6 -14.33 -1.87 -14.34
C THR A 6 -14.40 -1.05 -13.05
N GLY A 7 -15.21 0.01 -13.01
CA GLY A 7 -15.36 0.90 -11.85
C GLY A 7 -14.10 1.71 -11.50
N GLY A 8 -13.25 2.04 -12.49
CA GLY A 8 -11.94 2.65 -12.23
C GLY A 8 -11.94 4.18 -12.10
N ALA A 9 -13.09 4.85 -12.19
CA ALA A 9 -13.14 6.31 -12.07
C ALA A 9 -12.76 6.79 -10.66
N ARG A 10 -13.02 5.99 -9.63
CA ARG A 10 -12.84 6.36 -8.22
C ARG A 10 -12.37 5.22 -7.31
N SER A 11 -12.08 5.60 -6.06
CA SER A 11 -11.88 4.67 -4.95
C SER A 11 -10.86 3.56 -5.26
N ILE A 12 -11.21 2.30 -5.00
CA ILE A 12 -10.32 1.15 -5.14
C ILE A 12 -10.02 0.87 -6.63
N GLY A 13 -11.01 1.00 -7.51
CA GLY A 13 -10.81 0.81 -8.94
C GLY A 13 -9.75 1.77 -9.50
N HIS A 14 -9.80 3.05 -9.09
CA HIS A 14 -8.79 4.04 -9.45
C HIS A 14 -7.39 3.64 -8.96
N ALA A 15 -7.26 3.20 -7.70
CA ALA A 15 -5.98 2.75 -7.15
C ALA A 15 -5.44 1.50 -7.86
N ILE A 16 -6.31 0.57 -8.25
CA ILE A 16 -5.93 -0.62 -9.04
C ILE A 16 -5.42 -0.21 -10.43
N VAL A 17 -6.08 0.75 -11.09
CA VAL A 17 -5.61 1.27 -12.39
C VAL A 17 -4.21 1.87 -12.26
N GLU A 18 -3.99 2.76 -11.28
CA GLU A 18 -2.68 3.37 -11.05
C GLU A 18 -1.60 2.33 -10.72
N GLU A 19 -1.94 1.31 -9.94
CA GLU A 19 -1.04 0.22 -9.59
C GLU A 19 -0.63 -0.58 -10.83
N LEU A 20 -1.60 -1.06 -11.60
CA LEU A 20 -1.34 -1.87 -12.79
C LEU A 20 -0.49 -1.11 -13.80
N VAL A 21 -0.77 0.19 -13.99
CA VAL A 21 0.07 1.04 -14.83
C VAL A 21 1.47 1.21 -14.25
N GLY A 22 1.59 1.45 -12.94
CA GLY A 22 2.89 1.54 -12.26
C GLY A 22 3.73 0.26 -12.38
N LEU A 23 3.07 -0.89 -12.58
CA LEU A 23 3.71 -2.18 -12.86
C LEU A 23 4.04 -2.40 -14.36
N GLY A 24 3.72 -1.45 -15.22
CA GLY A 24 4.00 -1.47 -16.66
C GLY A 24 2.87 -2.03 -17.52
N ALA A 25 1.64 -2.14 -16.99
CA ALA A 25 0.50 -2.55 -17.80
C ALA A 25 -0.08 -1.38 -18.61
N SER A 26 -0.56 -1.68 -19.82
CA SER A 26 -1.50 -0.82 -20.53
C SER A 26 -2.90 -1.13 -20.03
N VAL A 27 -3.61 -0.13 -19.50
CA VAL A 27 -4.87 -0.35 -18.81
C VAL A 27 -6.01 0.32 -19.56
N HIS A 28 -7.13 -0.38 -19.69
CA HIS A 28 -8.41 0.17 -20.09
C HIS A 28 -9.30 0.15 -18.86
N THR A 29 -10.01 1.24 -18.59
CA THR A 29 -10.99 1.25 -17.51
C THR A 29 -12.32 1.82 -17.95
N CYS A 30 -13.39 1.42 -17.27
CA CYS A 30 -14.72 1.93 -17.54
C CYS A 30 -15.45 2.28 -16.25
N ASP A 31 -16.36 3.23 -16.36
CA ASP A 31 -17.29 3.59 -15.30
C ASP A 31 -18.60 4.09 -15.91
N ARG A 32 -19.68 4.10 -15.13
CA ARG A 32 -20.94 4.71 -15.52
C ARG A 32 -20.91 6.23 -15.36
N ASP A 33 -20.09 6.74 -14.43
CA ASP A 33 -19.94 8.17 -14.20
C ASP A 33 -18.91 8.76 -15.16
N GLU A 34 -19.41 9.38 -16.23
CA GLU A 34 -18.58 10.00 -17.25
C GLU A 34 -17.75 11.18 -16.71
N ILE A 35 -18.25 11.91 -15.72
CA ILE A 35 -17.58 13.11 -15.20
C ILE A 35 -16.35 12.67 -14.41
N GLU A 36 -16.53 11.78 -13.42
CA GLU A 36 -15.43 11.26 -12.61
C GLU A 36 -14.40 10.51 -13.49
N LEU A 37 -14.87 9.72 -14.46
CA LEU A 37 -14.00 8.97 -15.36
C LEU A 37 -13.12 9.90 -16.22
N ASN A 38 -13.68 11.00 -16.71
CA ASN A 38 -12.95 11.99 -17.49
C ASN A 38 -11.95 12.80 -16.65
N GLU A 39 -12.28 13.09 -15.39
CA GLU A 39 -11.33 13.72 -14.46
C GLU A 39 -10.13 12.81 -14.17
N SER A 40 -10.38 11.52 -13.92
CA SER A 40 -9.33 10.51 -13.75
C SER A 40 -8.47 10.35 -15.01
N LEU A 41 -9.09 10.31 -16.19
CA LEU A 41 -8.37 10.29 -17.46
C LEU A 41 -7.45 11.50 -17.63
N ARG A 42 -7.92 12.71 -17.31
CA ARG A 42 -7.09 13.93 -17.39
C ARG A 42 -5.86 13.84 -16.50
N ARG A 43 -6.02 13.34 -15.27
CA ARG A 43 -4.91 13.12 -14.32
C ARG A 43 -3.90 12.12 -14.87
N TRP A 44 -4.35 10.98 -15.38
CA TRP A 44 -3.45 9.97 -15.94
C TRP A 44 -2.73 10.45 -17.21
N LYS A 45 -3.42 11.20 -18.07
CA LYS A 45 -2.82 11.82 -19.26
C LYS A 45 -1.74 12.85 -18.89
N ALA A 46 -1.99 13.68 -17.88
CA ALA A 46 -0.99 14.65 -17.39
C ALA A 46 0.28 13.96 -16.86
N LEU A 47 0.16 12.72 -16.38
CA LEU A 47 1.26 11.87 -15.92
C LEU A 47 1.87 10.99 -17.02
N GLY A 48 1.39 11.08 -18.26
CA GLY A 48 1.87 10.26 -19.39
C GLY A 48 1.55 8.76 -19.24
N LEU A 49 0.55 8.41 -18.44
CA LEU A 49 0.21 7.02 -18.15
C LEU A 49 -0.59 6.38 -19.31
N PRO A 50 -0.28 5.14 -19.72
CA PRO A 50 -0.97 4.42 -20.80
C PRO A 50 -2.34 3.88 -20.35
N VAL A 51 -3.25 4.80 -20.01
CA VAL A 51 -4.64 4.49 -19.63
C VAL A 51 -5.62 4.96 -20.70
N THR A 52 -6.50 4.04 -21.12
CA THR A 52 -7.65 4.36 -21.97
C THR A 52 -8.93 4.16 -21.18
N VAL A 53 -10.00 4.86 -21.56
CA VAL A 53 -11.28 4.78 -20.86
C VAL A 53 -12.45 4.64 -21.80
N SER A 54 -13.56 4.07 -21.32
CA SER A 54 -14.86 4.23 -21.96
C SER A 54 -15.99 4.22 -20.94
N VAL A 55 -17.01 5.05 -21.16
CA VAL A 55 -18.23 4.98 -20.36
C VAL A 55 -18.91 3.64 -20.61
N CYS A 56 -19.28 2.96 -19.54
CA CYS A 56 -19.96 1.67 -19.59
C CYS A 56 -20.74 1.41 -18.29
N ASP A 57 -22.04 1.19 -18.43
CA ASP A 57 -22.82 0.48 -17.42
C ASP A 57 -22.60 -1.03 -17.59
N VAL A 58 -21.79 -1.62 -16.69
CA VAL A 58 -21.48 -3.05 -16.72
C VAL A 58 -22.70 -3.94 -16.43
N THR A 59 -23.80 -3.39 -15.89
CA THR A 59 -25.04 -4.15 -15.71
C THR A 59 -25.77 -4.39 -17.05
N SER A 60 -25.55 -3.50 -18.03
CA SER A 60 -26.13 -3.57 -19.37
C SER A 60 -25.35 -4.51 -20.28
N ARG A 61 -25.99 -5.59 -20.75
CA ARG A 61 -25.37 -6.56 -21.68
C ARG A 61 -24.87 -5.90 -22.96
N ALA A 62 -25.68 -5.01 -23.55
CA ALA A 62 -25.32 -4.32 -24.78
C ALA A 62 -24.08 -3.43 -24.60
N GLU A 63 -23.91 -2.83 -23.42
CA GLU A 63 -22.73 -2.03 -23.11
C GLU A 63 -21.51 -2.88 -22.80
N ARG A 64 -21.64 -4.00 -22.10
CA ARG A 64 -20.56 -4.98 -21.94
C ARG A 64 -20.02 -5.47 -23.29
N GLU A 65 -20.89 -5.78 -24.25
CA GLU A 65 -20.48 -6.21 -25.59
C GLU A 65 -19.72 -5.09 -26.33
N ARG A 66 -20.14 -3.82 -26.19
CA ARG A 66 -19.41 -2.66 -26.74
C ARG A 66 -18.07 -2.45 -26.05
N LEU A 67 -18.02 -2.56 -24.73
CA LEU A 67 -16.79 -2.47 -23.93
C LEU A 67 -15.78 -3.52 -24.39
N MET A 68 -16.20 -4.78 -24.50
CA MET A 68 -15.30 -5.87 -24.95
C MET A 68 -14.79 -5.66 -26.37
N LYS A 69 -15.62 -5.15 -27.29
CA LYS A 69 -15.15 -4.78 -28.64
C LYS A 69 -14.09 -3.68 -28.60
N ARG A 70 -14.28 -2.65 -27.76
CA ARG A 70 -13.30 -1.56 -27.60
C ARG A 70 -11.99 -2.04 -26.97
N VAL A 71 -12.07 -2.85 -25.93
CA VAL A 71 -10.90 -3.43 -25.25
C VAL A 71 -10.13 -4.35 -26.21
N SER A 72 -10.84 -5.20 -26.94
CA SER A 72 -10.25 -6.05 -27.98
C SER A 72 -9.54 -5.22 -29.04
N ALA A 73 -10.14 -4.14 -29.54
CA ALA A 73 -9.48 -3.24 -30.50
C ALA A 73 -8.27 -2.49 -29.90
N SER A 74 -8.37 -2.07 -28.62
CA SER A 74 -7.32 -1.30 -27.94
C SER A 74 -6.09 -2.14 -27.62
N PHE A 75 -6.27 -3.44 -27.45
CA PHE A 75 -5.21 -4.37 -27.04
C PHE A 75 -4.90 -5.45 -28.08
N ASP A 76 -5.28 -5.22 -29.34
CA ASP A 76 -5.02 -6.14 -30.45
C ASP A 76 -5.48 -7.59 -30.16
N GLY A 77 -6.68 -7.70 -29.60
CA GLY A 77 -7.32 -8.96 -29.24
C GLY A 77 -6.77 -9.64 -27.98
N LYS A 78 -5.73 -9.11 -27.34
CA LYS A 78 -5.07 -9.74 -26.19
C LYS A 78 -5.39 -9.00 -24.89
N LEU A 79 -6.11 -9.65 -23.99
CA LEU A 79 -6.38 -9.16 -22.64
C LEU A 79 -5.75 -10.12 -21.62
N ASP A 80 -4.77 -9.64 -20.84
CA ASP A 80 -4.05 -10.47 -19.87
C ASP A 80 -4.76 -10.50 -18.50
N ILE A 81 -5.41 -9.39 -18.10
CA ILE A 81 -6.05 -9.23 -16.79
C ILE A 81 -7.44 -8.61 -16.92
N LEU A 82 -8.44 -9.20 -16.27
CA LEU A 82 -9.78 -8.65 -16.13
C LEU A 82 -10.13 -8.52 -14.65
N LEU A 83 -10.44 -7.30 -14.21
CA LEU A 83 -10.89 -6.99 -12.86
C LEU A 83 -12.27 -6.34 -12.93
N GLU A 84 -13.27 -7.08 -12.48
CA GLU A 84 -14.66 -6.60 -12.41
C GLU A 84 -14.92 -5.99 -11.02
N GLN A 85 -15.13 -4.68 -10.98
CA GLN A 85 -15.82 -3.97 -9.91
C GLN A 85 -17.26 -3.71 -10.35
N SER A 86 -18.23 -4.31 -9.64
CA SER A 86 -19.65 -4.02 -9.80
C SER A 86 -20.15 -3.33 -8.53
N GLU A 87 -20.31 -2.01 -8.58
CA GLU A 87 -21.02 -1.30 -7.51
C GLU A 87 -22.37 -2.00 -7.26
N ALA A 88 -22.63 -2.32 -6.00
CA ALA A 88 -23.82 -2.97 -5.46
C ALA A 88 -25.04 -3.00 -6.42
N HIS A 89 -25.46 -4.20 -6.85
CA HIS A 89 -26.84 -4.68 -7.03
C HIS A 89 -27.07 -5.70 -8.17
N SER A 90 -26.11 -5.99 -9.05
CA SER A 90 -26.25 -7.10 -10.01
C SER A 90 -25.03 -8.01 -10.10
N ALA A 91 -25.25 -9.26 -9.67
CA ALA A 91 -24.41 -10.45 -9.86
C ALA A 91 -23.11 -10.54 -9.04
N THR A 92 -23.22 -10.64 -7.71
CA THR A 92 -22.17 -11.35 -6.95
C THR A 92 -22.05 -12.76 -7.52
N GLY A 93 -20.82 -13.27 -7.70
CA GLY A 93 -20.60 -14.64 -8.17
C GLY A 93 -21.36 -15.70 -7.36
N ILE A 94 -21.68 -15.39 -6.10
CA ILE A 94 -22.58 -16.13 -5.22
C ILE A 94 -24.00 -16.27 -5.80
N ARG A 95 -24.60 -15.19 -6.30
CA ARG A 95 -25.95 -15.21 -6.90
C ARG A 95 -26.00 -16.03 -8.20
N CYS A 96 -24.96 -15.94 -9.02
CA CYS A 96 -24.83 -16.80 -10.21
C CYS A 96 -24.70 -18.27 -9.79
N TYR A 97 -23.85 -18.56 -8.81
CA TYR A 97 -23.66 -19.91 -8.28
C TYR A 97 -24.96 -20.50 -7.69
N MET A 98 -25.71 -19.71 -6.92
CA MET A 98 -27.02 -20.10 -6.39
C MET A 98 -28.01 -20.43 -7.51
N LYS A 99 -28.10 -19.56 -8.54
CA LYS A 99 -29.03 -19.76 -9.66
C LYS A 99 -28.67 -20.99 -10.48
N ASP A 100 -27.40 -21.20 -10.76
CA ASP A 100 -26.93 -22.28 -11.64
C ASP A 100 -26.95 -23.65 -10.96
N ASN A 101 -26.84 -23.68 -9.62
CA ASN A 101 -26.76 -24.93 -8.84
C ASN A 101 -28.00 -25.19 -7.96
N GLY A 102 -28.95 -24.25 -7.89
CA GLY A 102 -30.15 -24.37 -7.07
C GLY A 102 -29.89 -24.42 -5.56
N VAL A 103 -28.75 -23.90 -5.11
CA VAL A 103 -28.29 -23.97 -3.71
C VAL A 103 -28.62 -22.70 -2.93
N SER A 104 -28.61 -22.82 -1.60
CA SER A 104 -28.74 -21.66 -0.72
C SER A 104 -27.53 -20.72 -0.83
N GLU A 105 -27.71 -19.48 -0.38
CA GLU A 105 -26.63 -18.49 -0.37
C GLU A 105 -25.45 -18.93 0.51
N GLU A 106 -25.76 -19.55 1.66
CA GLU A 106 -24.77 -20.05 2.61
C GLU A 106 -23.94 -21.19 2.00
N GLU A 107 -24.58 -22.14 1.30
CA GLU A 107 -23.89 -23.21 0.58
C GLU A 107 -23.03 -22.67 -0.57
N ALA A 108 -23.53 -21.69 -1.31
CA ALA A 108 -22.79 -21.02 -2.38
C ALA A 108 -21.54 -20.31 -1.82
N ARG A 109 -21.68 -19.59 -0.71
CA ARG A 109 -20.57 -18.92 0.00
C ARG A 109 -19.52 -19.91 0.48
N LEU A 110 -19.94 -21.00 1.13
CA LEU A 110 -19.04 -22.04 1.62
C LEU A 110 -18.24 -22.67 0.48
N LYS A 111 -18.90 -22.95 -0.64
CA LYS A 111 -18.27 -23.60 -1.80
C LYS A 111 -17.32 -22.67 -2.53
N MET A 112 -17.72 -21.42 -2.77
CA MET A 112 -16.83 -20.42 -3.37
C MET A 112 -15.63 -20.12 -2.46
N GLY A 113 -15.84 -20.06 -1.14
CA GLY A 113 -14.76 -19.92 -0.16
C GLY A 113 -13.72 -21.04 -0.27
N LYS A 114 -14.15 -22.31 -0.39
CA LYS A 114 -13.23 -23.43 -0.63
C LYS A 114 -12.48 -23.33 -1.95
N MET A 115 -13.14 -22.91 -3.02
CA MET A 115 -12.48 -22.71 -4.32
C MET A 115 -11.39 -21.63 -4.26
N VAL A 116 -11.64 -20.55 -3.53
CA VAL A 116 -10.64 -19.49 -3.27
C VAL A 116 -9.48 -20.03 -2.44
N GLU A 117 -9.75 -20.81 -1.39
CA GLU A 117 -8.72 -21.42 -0.54
C GLU A 117 -7.83 -22.40 -1.32
N ASP A 118 -8.41 -23.21 -2.21
CA ASP A 118 -7.66 -24.17 -3.03
C ASP A 118 -6.83 -23.46 -4.11
N ALA A 119 -7.39 -22.41 -4.74
CA ALA A 119 -6.64 -21.54 -5.65
C ALA A 119 -5.46 -20.86 -4.92
N TRP A 120 -5.66 -20.42 -3.68
CA TRP A 120 -4.62 -19.82 -2.84
C TRP A 120 -3.46 -20.79 -2.56
N LYS A 121 -3.78 -22.04 -2.19
CA LYS A 121 -2.78 -23.11 -2.01
C LYS A 121 -1.98 -23.33 -3.30
N THR A 122 -2.65 -23.31 -4.44
CA THR A 122 -2.02 -23.50 -5.76
C THR A 122 -1.05 -22.36 -6.09
N VAL A 123 -1.48 -21.11 -5.94
CA VAL A 123 -0.63 -19.93 -6.20
C VAL A 123 0.60 -19.91 -5.30
N ASN A 124 0.44 -20.22 -4.01
CA ASN A 124 1.58 -20.32 -3.09
C ASN A 124 2.55 -21.44 -3.47
N LEU A 125 2.05 -22.59 -3.95
CA LEU A 125 2.89 -23.70 -4.39
C LEU A 125 3.69 -23.33 -5.65
N GLU A 126 3.08 -22.64 -6.61
CA GLU A 126 3.75 -22.19 -7.84
C GLU A 126 4.82 -21.10 -7.59
N MET A 127 4.64 -20.27 -6.56
CA MET A 127 5.66 -19.29 -6.15
C MET A 127 6.97 -19.94 -5.68
N VAL A 128 6.90 -21.15 -5.09
CA VAL A 128 8.06 -21.86 -4.53
C VAL A 128 8.79 -22.67 -5.60
N LYS A 129 8.15 -22.99 -6.72
CA LYS A 129 8.76 -23.77 -7.79
C LYS A 129 9.82 -22.96 -8.56
N PRO A 130 10.90 -23.61 -9.05
CA PRO A 130 11.79 -23.01 -10.03
C PRO A 130 10.99 -22.61 -11.27
N SER A 131 11.11 -21.36 -11.70
CA SER A 131 10.37 -20.82 -12.84
C SER A 131 11.29 -20.00 -13.72
N PRO A 132 11.13 -20.06 -15.05
CA PRO A 132 11.80 -19.14 -15.97
C PRO A 132 11.26 -17.70 -15.87
N ILE A 133 10.15 -17.48 -15.16
CA ILE A 133 9.57 -16.16 -14.95
C ILE A 133 10.28 -15.49 -13.75
N PRO A 134 10.80 -14.26 -13.91
CA PRO A 134 11.48 -13.53 -12.84
C PRO A 134 10.63 -13.43 -11.57
N ILE A 135 11.26 -13.56 -10.41
CA ILE A 135 10.55 -13.62 -9.12
C ILE A 135 9.81 -12.32 -8.81
N GLU A 136 10.27 -11.19 -9.35
CA GLU A 136 9.64 -9.88 -9.25
C GLU A 136 8.29 -9.86 -9.97
N VAL A 137 8.19 -10.52 -11.13
CA VAL A 137 6.94 -10.62 -11.90
C VAL A 137 5.96 -11.56 -11.22
N ARG A 138 6.45 -12.69 -10.70
CA ARG A 138 5.62 -13.65 -9.96
C ARG A 138 5.14 -13.07 -8.63
N ALA A 139 5.98 -12.33 -7.92
CA ALA A 139 5.61 -11.62 -6.70
C ALA A 139 4.55 -10.54 -6.95
N ARG A 140 4.60 -9.83 -8.10
CA ARG A 140 3.56 -8.86 -8.49
C ARG A 140 2.21 -9.53 -8.76
N ALA A 141 2.20 -10.66 -9.45
CA ALA A 141 0.98 -11.44 -9.68
C ALA A 141 0.42 -12.03 -8.37
N HIS A 142 1.29 -12.56 -7.51
CA HIS A 142 0.93 -13.03 -6.17
C HIS A 142 0.32 -11.92 -5.33
N ASN A 143 0.94 -10.74 -5.30
CA ASN A 143 0.44 -9.57 -4.59
C ASN A 143 -0.95 -9.13 -5.07
N LEU A 144 -1.23 -9.21 -6.38
CA LEU A 144 -2.55 -8.89 -6.93
C LEU A 144 -3.62 -9.90 -6.44
N VAL A 145 -3.30 -11.19 -6.42
CA VAL A 145 -4.17 -12.25 -5.87
C VAL A 145 -4.41 -12.05 -4.37
N CYS A 146 -3.38 -11.66 -3.62
CA CYS A 146 -3.49 -11.31 -2.19
C CYS A 146 -4.43 -10.12 -1.96
N MET A 147 -4.35 -9.09 -2.82
CA MET A 147 -5.24 -7.93 -2.74
C MET A 147 -6.71 -8.33 -2.98
N MET A 148 -6.96 -9.24 -3.93
CA MET A 148 -8.30 -9.76 -4.19
C MET A 148 -8.84 -10.54 -2.98
N GLU A 149 -8.03 -11.39 -2.34
CA GLU A 149 -8.44 -12.11 -1.12
C GLU A 149 -8.89 -11.15 0.00
N VAL A 150 -8.17 -10.04 0.23
CA VAL A 150 -8.50 -9.06 1.28
C VAL A 150 -9.76 -8.26 0.94
N ILE A 151 -9.91 -7.84 -0.33
CA ILE A 151 -11.09 -7.10 -0.78
C ILE A 151 -12.36 -7.94 -0.64
N PHE A 152 -12.27 -9.26 -0.83
CA PHE A 152 -13.42 -10.15 -0.85
C PHE A 152 -13.61 -11.02 0.41
N ARG A 153 -12.64 -11.11 1.34
CA ARG A 153 -12.78 -11.90 2.59
C ARG A 153 -13.79 -11.33 3.58
N ASN A 154 -14.06 -10.03 3.53
CA ASN A 154 -15.06 -9.38 4.38
C ASN A 154 -16.26 -9.02 3.53
N THR A 155 -17.10 -10.01 3.26
CA THR A 155 -18.48 -9.77 2.82
C THR A 155 -19.19 -9.02 3.93
N ASP A 156 -19.26 -7.69 3.79
CA ASP A 156 -20.42 -6.82 4.08
C ASP A 156 -20.07 -5.33 4.09
N ASN A 157 -18.79 -4.94 4.02
CA ASN A 157 -18.40 -3.53 3.81
C ASN A 157 -18.56 -3.05 2.35
N TYR A 158 -18.97 -3.93 1.44
CA TYR A 158 -19.08 -3.65 0.01
C TYR A 158 -20.43 -3.02 -0.38
N ASN A 159 -21.52 -3.38 0.31
CA ASN A 159 -22.89 -2.96 -0.07
C ASN A 159 -23.60 -2.13 1.01
N TYR A 160 -23.09 -2.10 2.24
CA TYR A 160 -23.62 -1.27 3.32
C TYR A 160 -22.46 -0.57 4.03
N PRO A 161 -22.36 0.76 3.99
CA PRO A 161 -21.53 1.48 4.95
C PRO A 161 -22.27 1.50 6.31
N SER A 162 -22.74 0.35 6.80
CA SER A 162 -23.29 0.25 8.14
C SER A 162 -22.13 0.05 9.11
N GLY A 163 -21.41 1.14 9.37
CA GLY A 163 -20.82 1.46 10.68
C GLY A 163 -19.78 0.54 11.34
N GLU A 164 -19.57 -0.70 10.88
CA GLU A 164 -18.70 -1.70 11.54
C GLU A 164 -17.30 -1.78 10.91
N MET A 165 -16.84 -0.67 10.34
CA MET A 165 -15.40 -0.37 10.25
C MET A 165 -14.98 0.62 11.36
N LYS A 166 -15.53 0.42 12.54
CA LYS A 166 -15.04 0.89 13.83
C LYS A 166 -15.05 -0.37 14.69
N ASP A 167 -13.96 -1.12 14.86
CA ASP A 167 -13.11 -0.92 16.05
C ASP A 167 -11.95 -1.95 16.07
N ASN A 168 -11.09 -1.99 15.05
CA ASN A 168 -9.84 -2.77 15.17
C ASN A 168 -8.60 -2.07 14.56
N VAL A 169 -8.72 -0.84 14.07
CA VAL A 169 -7.56 -0.03 13.71
C VAL A 169 -7.26 0.91 14.86
N ALA A 170 -6.32 0.53 15.72
CA ALA A 170 -5.87 1.40 16.79
C ALA A 170 -5.22 2.65 16.20
N ILE A 171 -5.66 3.83 16.66
CA ILE A 171 -4.90 5.07 16.41
C ILE A 171 -3.53 4.86 17.04
N SER A 172 -2.55 4.74 16.17
CA SER A 172 -1.17 4.45 16.53
C SER A 172 -0.31 5.66 16.18
N ALA A 173 0.83 5.81 16.84
CA ALA A 173 1.72 6.93 16.63
C ALA A 173 3.13 6.42 16.31
N PHE A 174 3.84 7.16 15.48
CA PHE A 174 5.24 6.88 15.15
C PHE A 174 6.04 8.18 15.15
N GLY A 175 7.34 8.06 15.38
CA GLY A 175 8.29 9.15 15.34
C GLY A 175 9.42 8.88 14.37
N ALA A 176 10.07 9.94 13.90
CA ALA A 176 11.33 9.85 13.17
C ALA A 176 12.21 11.05 13.51
N VAL A 177 13.53 10.85 13.54
CA VAL A 177 14.52 11.92 13.74
C VAL A 177 15.56 11.84 12.64
N ILE A 178 15.91 12.99 12.07
CA ILE A 178 16.96 13.14 11.07
C ILE A 178 18.15 13.78 11.76
N ARG A 179 19.33 13.18 11.60
CA ARG A 179 20.58 13.66 12.19
C ARG A 179 21.67 13.83 11.14
N ASP A 180 22.60 14.73 11.44
CA ASP A 180 23.86 14.84 10.71
C ASP A 180 24.88 13.78 11.20
N PRO A 181 26.06 13.65 10.56
CA PRO A 181 27.09 12.71 10.98
C PRO A 181 27.69 12.96 12.38
N ASN A 182 27.53 14.17 12.94
CA ASN A 182 27.96 14.50 14.31
C ASN A 182 26.89 14.13 15.35
N GLY A 183 25.72 13.67 14.91
CA GLY A 183 24.58 13.35 15.76
C GLY A 183 23.68 14.55 16.05
N ASP A 184 23.91 15.71 15.42
CA ASP A 184 23.06 16.88 15.55
C ASP A 184 21.72 16.67 14.86
N CYS A 185 20.63 17.02 15.56
CA CYS A 185 19.29 16.91 15.00
C CYS A 185 19.10 17.96 13.90
N LEU A 186 18.68 17.49 12.73
CA LEU A 186 18.35 18.32 11.56
C LEU A 186 16.85 18.56 11.43
N SER A 187 16.03 17.57 11.82
CA SER A 187 14.58 17.71 11.94
C SER A 187 13.98 16.47 12.61
N ALA A 188 12.78 16.59 13.16
CA ALA A 188 12.05 15.46 13.72
C ALA A 188 10.57 15.46 13.28
N LEU A 189 9.96 14.29 13.35
CA LEU A 189 8.58 14.03 12.99
C LEU A 189 7.91 13.28 14.14
N ALA A 190 6.71 13.70 14.50
CA ALA A 190 5.74 12.91 15.23
C ALA A 190 4.45 12.82 14.42
N ALA A 191 3.88 11.63 14.24
CA ALA A 191 2.66 11.47 13.47
C ALA A 191 1.73 10.43 14.07
N ARG A 192 0.43 10.65 13.91
CA ARG A 192 -0.62 9.69 14.24
C ARG A 192 -1.25 9.15 12.98
N THR A 193 -1.49 7.84 12.97
CA THR A 193 -2.04 7.15 11.83
C THR A 193 -2.87 5.94 12.25
N ASN A 194 -3.65 5.47 11.29
CA ASN A 194 -4.34 4.21 11.37
C ASN A 194 -3.37 3.13 10.86
N ALA A 195 -3.00 2.19 11.71
CA ALA A 195 -2.11 1.08 11.36
C ALA A 195 -2.74 -0.25 11.72
N ALA A 196 -2.73 -1.19 10.77
CA ALA A 196 -3.30 -2.53 10.95
C ALA A 196 -2.41 -3.45 11.81
N SER A 197 -1.13 -3.12 11.99
CA SER A 197 -0.22 -3.83 12.88
C SER A 197 0.96 -2.96 13.29
N ILE A 198 1.64 -3.35 14.37
CA ILE A 198 2.86 -2.69 14.84
C ILE A 198 3.95 -2.69 13.76
N ASN A 199 4.15 -3.81 13.04
CA ASN A 199 5.18 -3.88 12.00
C ASN A 199 4.93 -2.89 10.85
N VAL A 200 3.66 -2.65 10.49
CA VAL A 200 3.29 -1.64 9.48
C VAL A 200 3.53 -0.23 10.02
N LEU A 201 3.27 0.01 11.31
CA LEU A 201 3.57 1.29 11.96
C LEU A 201 5.07 1.60 11.95
N GLU A 202 5.92 0.61 12.22
CA GLU A 202 7.38 0.76 12.19
C GLU A 202 7.89 1.08 10.79
N LEU A 203 7.34 0.42 9.76
CA LEU A 203 7.65 0.75 8.38
C LEU A 203 7.24 2.18 8.01
N LYS A 204 6.09 2.65 8.52
CA LYS A 204 5.63 4.04 8.33
C LYS A 204 6.62 5.05 8.93
N GLY A 205 7.16 4.76 10.12
CA GLY A 205 8.23 5.59 10.71
C GLY A 205 9.41 5.75 9.76
N THR A 206 9.89 4.65 9.20
CA THR A 206 10.99 4.65 8.22
C THR A 206 10.63 5.44 6.95
N ALA A 207 9.47 5.15 6.35
CA ALA A 207 9.04 5.77 5.10
C ALA A 207 8.83 7.28 5.23
N HIS A 208 8.19 7.71 6.32
CA HIS A 208 7.93 9.12 6.57
C HIS A 208 9.18 9.87 7.03
N GLY A 209 10.12 9.21 7.71
CA GLY A 209 11.46 9.76 7.99
C GLY A 209 12.23 10.05 6.70
N LEU A 210 12.27 9.10 5.76
CA LEU A 210 12.87 9.33 4.44
C LEU A 210 12.17 10.42 3.65
N LYS A 211 10.83 10.51 3.73
CA LYS A 211 10.07 11.60 3.12
C LYS A 211 10.40 12.95 3.74
N LEU A 212 10.53 13.03 5.05
CA LEU A 212 10.98 14.24 5.74
C LEU A 212 12.37 14.65 5.23
N TYR A 213 13.32 13.72 5.21
CA TYR A 213 14.66 13.97 4.67
C TYR A 213 14.64 14.51 3.24
N HIS A 214 13.87 13.87 2.35
CA HIS A 214 13.71 14.32 0.97
C HIS A 214 13.15 15.75 0.89
N ASN A 215 12.17 16.07 1.72
CA ASN A 215 11.55 17.40 1.77
C ASN A 215 12.46 18.50 2.35
N LEU A 216 13.50 18.14 3.11
CA LEU A 216 14.51 19.11 3.58
C LEU A 216 15.40 19.61 2.43
N GLY A 217 15.31 19.01 1.23
CA GLY A 217 16.00 19.49 0.04
C GLY A 217 17.50 19.17 0.00
N TYR A 218 17.94 18.20 0.81
CA TYR A 218 19.33 17.74 0.75
C TYR A 218 19.65 17.12 -0.62
N PRO A 219 20.90 17.26 -1.12
CA PRO A 219 21.27 16.74 -2.42
C PRO A 219 21.09 15.23 -2.53
N SER A 220 20.63 14.77 -3.70
CA SER A 220 20.36 13.35 -3.98
C SER A 220 21.60 12.45 -3.82
N GLN A 221 22.83 12.98 -3.82
CA GLN A 221 24.06 12.18 -3.84
C GLN A 221 24.70 11.94 -2.47
N LEU A 222 23.96 12.07 -1.38
CA LEU A 222 24.47 11.77 -0.04
C LEU A 222 24.36 10.28 0.28
N LYS A 223 25.26 9.82 1.17
CA LYS A 223 25.14 8.52 1.82
C LYS A 223 24.15 8.65 2.97
N VAL A 224 23.10 7.85 2.96
CA VAL A 224 22.03 7.90 3.97
C VAL A 224 22.00 6.59 4.72
N TRP A 225 21.94 6.67 6.04
CA TRP A 225 21.80 5.52 6.93
C TRP A 225 20.51 5.66 7.74
N SER A 226 19.59 4.71 7.54
CA SER A 226 18.35 4.60 8.29
C SER A 226 18.48 3.51 9.36
N GLU A 227 18.00 3.80 10.56
CA GLU A 227 17.99 2.87 11.68
C GLU A 227 16.54 2.61 12.12
N SER A 228 16.24 1.36 12.46
CA SER A 228 14.94 0.94 13.00
C SER A 228 15.14 -0.19 14.00
N ASP A 229 14.32 -0.26 15.04
CA ASP A 229 14.31 -1.37 16.00
C ASP A 229 13.40 -2.53 15.54
N SER A 230 12.78 -2.41 14.37
CA SER A 230 11.92 -3.44 13.79
C SER A 230 12.67 -4.25 12.73
N SER A 231 13.08 -5.46 13.11
CA SER A 231 13.69 -6.43 12.19
C SER A 231 12.81 -6.72 10.97
N THR A 232 11.49 -6.74 11.17
CA THR A 232 10.50 -6.91 10.10
C THR A 232 10.49 -5.71 9.15
N ALA A 233 10.43 -4.47 9.65
CA ALA A 233 10.44 -3.29 8.80
C ALA A 233 11.75 -3.18 7.99
N ILE A 234 12.89 -3.57 8.58
CA ILE A 234 14.19 -3.64 7.91
C ILE A 234 14.17 -4.70 6.81
N ALA A 235 13.65 -5.90 7.10
CA ALA A 235 13.55 -6.97 6.11
C ALA A 235 12.70 -6.53 4.92
N TRP A 236 11.53 -5.95 5.18
CA TRP A 236 10.63 -5.42 4.15
C TRP A 236 11.30 -4.32 3.33
N SER A 237 11.98 -3.38 3.97
CA SER A 237 12.73 -2.30 3.32
C SER A 237 13.83 -2.82 2.39
N LYS A 238 14.37 -4.01 2.66
CA LYS A 238 15.36 -4.72 1.83
C LYS A 238 14.71 -5.66 0.79
N GLY A 239 13.39 -5.62 0.62
CA GLY A 239 12.66 -6.50 -0.29
C GLY A 239 12.62 -7.97 0.16
N LYS A 240 12.78 -8.24 1.45
CA LYS A 240 12.77 -9.60 2.02
C LYS A 240 11.49 -9.87 2.81
N GLY A 241 11.02 -11.11 2.75
CA GLY A 241 9.87 -11.59 3.52
C GLY A 241 8.52 -11.24 2.88
N LEU A 242 7.44 -11.75 3.49
CA LEU A 242 6.09 -11.46 3.06
C LEU A 242 5.66 -10.10 3.63
N VAL A 243 5.32 -9.16 2.76
CA VAL A 243 4.92 -7.80 3.13
C VAL A 243 3.38 -7.70 3.07
N PRO A 244 2.69 -7.21 4.11
CA PRO A 244 1.26 -6.96 4.05
C PRO A 244 0.96 -5.78 3.10
N TRP A 245 -0.15 -5.86 2.36
CA TRP A 245 -0.53 -4.84 1.37
C TRP A 245 -0.63 -3.42 1.97
N SER A 246 -1.05 -3.29 3.22
CA SER A 246 -1.18 -2.01 3.93
C SER A 246 0.15 -1.28 4.11
N ALA A 247 1.27 -1.98 3.93
CA ALA A 247 2.63 -1.45 3.92
C ALA A 247 3.16 -1.13 2.50
N PHE A 248 2.49 -1.48 1.41
CA PHE A 248 3.04 -1.34 0.04
C PHE A 248 3.25 0.11 -0.37
N ARG A 249 2.34 1.01 0.00
CA ARG A 249 2.49 2.44 -0.28
C ARG A 249 3.76 3.01 0.37
N ASP A 250 3.98 2.64 1.62
CA ASP A 250 5.14 3.08 2.39
C ASP A 250 6.43 2.43 1.86
N LEU A 251 6.38 1.16 1.47
CA LEU A 251 7.51 0.46 0.87
C LEU A 251 7.92 1.06 -0.48
N ARG A 252 6.95 1.40 -1.35
CA ARG A 252 7.23 2.10 -2.62
C ARG A 252 7.88 3.45 -2.38
N LEU A 253 7.40 4.20 -1.41
CA LEU A 253 7.98 5.49 -1.04
C LEU A 253 9.44 5.33 -0.59
N ILE A 254 9.72 4.34 0.27
CA ILE A 254 11.08 3.99 0.68
C ILE A 254 11.95 3.71 -0.55
N GLN A 255 11.51 2.82 -1.45
CA GLN A 255 12.25 2.44 -2.66
C GLN A 255 12.51 3.62 -3.61
N GLN A 256 11.51 4.48 -3.82
CA GLN A 256 11.62 5.64 -4.71
C GLN A 256 12.60 6.70 -4.18
N ILE A 257 12.58 6.96 -2.88
CA ILE A 257 13.47 7.94 -2.26
C ILE A 257 14.88 7.35 -2.15
N SER A 258 15.01 6.11 -1.68
CA SER A 258 16.33 5.51 -1.46
C SER A 258 17.11 5.25 -2.74
N ALA A 259 16.43 5.00 -3.85
CA ALA A 259 17.05 4.87 -5.17
C ALA A 259 17.74 6.16 -5.65
N GLN A 260 17.44 7.31 -5.04
CA GLN A 260 18.10 8.57 -5.39
C GLN A 260 19.45 8.73 -4.70
N PHE A 261 19.69 8.04 -3.57
CA PHE A 261 20.88 8.18 -2.74
C PHE A 261 22.12 7.54 -3.37
N LEU A 262 23.31 8.07 -3.05
CA LEU A 262 24.58 7.49 -3.50
C LEU A 262 24.83 6.11 -2.87
N ASP A 263 24.51 5.98 -1.59
CA ASP A 263 24.51 4.73 -0.85
C ASP A 263 23.42 4.82 0.20
N TRP A 264 22.59 3.79 0.29
CA TRP A 264 21.55 3.70 1.30
C TRP A 264 21.70 2.42 2.11
N LYS A 265 21.81 2.59 3.42
CA LYS A 265 21.86 1.48 4.37
C LYS A 265 20.67 1.56 5.31
N VAL A 266 20.11 0.40 5.61
CA VAL A 266 19.12 0.24 6.68
C VAL A 266 19.53 -0.89 7.61
N SER A 267 19.61 -0.62 8.90
CA SER A 267 20.06 -1.58 9.92
C SER A 267 19.22 -1.54 11.18
N TYR A 268 19.40 -2.59 11.97
CA TYR A 268 18.80 -2.70 13.30
C TYR A 268 19.49 -1.73 14.25
N THR A 269 18.71 -1.01 15.04
CA THR A 269 19.18 -0.31 16.25
C THR A 269 18.55 -0.94 17.47
N PHE A 270 19.30 -1.03 18.57
CA PHE A 270 18.74 -1.47 19.84
C PHE A 270 17.72 -0.45 20.33
N ARG A 271 16.70 -0.91 21.06
CA ARG A 271 15.61 -0.04 21.56
C ARG A 271 16.12 1.17 22.35
N ASP A 272 17.25 1.04 23.03
CA ASP A 272 17.90 2.12 23.77
C ASP A 272 18.42 3.26 22.86
N GLY A 273 18.65 2.99 21.57
CA GLY A 273 18.99 3.98 20.54
C GLY A 273 17.81 4.50 19.71
N ASN A 274 16.60 3.95 19.90
CA ASN A 274 15.37 4.41 19.23
C ASN A 274 14.50 5.31 20.13
N ARG A 275 14.99 5.67 21.33
CA ARG A 275 14.21 6.35 22.37
C ARG A 275 13.69 7.71 21.94
N VAL A 276 14.42 8.44 21.09
CA VAL A 276 13.96 9.72 20.55
C VAL A 276 12.71 9.54 19.68
N ALA A 277 12.67 8.52 18.82
CA ALA A 277 11.50 8.21 18.00
C ALA A 277 10.31 7.77 18.86
N ASP A 278 10.55 7.00 19.93
CA ASP A 278 9.51 6.59 20.89
C ASP A 278 8.87 7.78 21.62
N ILE A 279 9.67 8.73 22.10
CA ILE A 279 9.16 9.94 22.77
C ILE A 279 8.39 10.83 21.78
N LEU A 280 8.89 10.94 20.54
CA LEU A 280 8.17 11.65 19.48
C LEU A 280 6.81 11.01 19.21
N ALA A 281 6.73 9.68 19.11
CA ALA A 281 5.46 8.96 18.98
C ALA A 281 4.51 9.20 20.17
N ALA A 282 5.05 9.34 21.38
CA ALA A 282 4.27 9.64 22.58
C ALA A 282 3.76 11.09 22.66
N THR A 283 4.30 12.00 21.85
CA THR A 283 3.92 13.42 21.84
C THR A 283 2.45 13.55 21.39
N ARG A 284 1.59 14.12 22.23
CA ARG A 284 0.15 14.22 21.99
C ARG A 284 -0.17 15.31 20.97
N SER A 285 -0.27 14.95 19.70
CA SER A 285 -0.94 15.75 18.68
C SER A 285 -2.39 15.28 18.47
N SER A 286 -3.27 16.17 17.97
CA SER A 286 -4.49 15.76 17.25
C SER A 286 -4.12 14.89 16.02
N MET A 287 -5.10 14.23 15.38
CA MET A 287 -4.84 13.46 14.16
C MET A 287 -4.05 14.31 13.14
N GLY A 288 -2.93 13.79 12.65
CA GLY A 288 -2.02 14.51 11.76
C GLY A 288 -0.55 14.23 12.04
N SER A 289 0.32 15.02 11.42
CA SER A 289 1.78 14.98 11.60
C SER A 289 2.31 16.35 12.02
N SER A 290 3.20 16.35 13.02
CA SER A 290 3.96 17.52 13.46
C SER A 290 5.41 17.34 13.05
N ILE A 291 5.95 18.32 12.31
CA ILE A 291 7.37 18.40 11.97
C ILE A 291 7.98 19.43 12.92
N PHE A 292 9.13 19.09 13.51
CA PHE A 292 9.87 19.94 14.43
C PHE A 292 11.16 20.41 13.77
N ASP A 293 11.38 21.72 13.86
CA ASP A 293 12.66 22.36 13.59
C ASP A 293 13.63 22.10 14.76
N PRO A 294 14.95 21.96 14.50
CA PRO A 294 15.94 21.71 15.55
C PRO A 294 15.91 22.70 16.73
N LEU A 295 15.54 23.96 16.48
CA LEU A 295 15.49 25.00 17.52
C LEU A 295 14.21 24.93 18.37
N HIS A 296 13.22 24.15 17.95
CA HIS A 296 11.88 24.09 18.54
C HIS A 296 11.44 22.66 18.86
N LEU A 297 12.38 21.83 19.33
CA LEU A 297 12.09 20.47 19.78
C LEU A 297 11.40 20.48 21.16
N PRO A 298 10.51 19.52 21.46
CA PRO A 298 10.01 19.32 22.81
C PRO A 298 11.17 19.11 23.80
N GLY A 299 11.10 19.70 24.99
CA GLY A 299 12.22 19.70 25.94
C GLY A 299 12.76 18.31 26.29
N ASP A 300 11.89 17.30 26.42
CA ASP A 300 12.31 15.91 26.65
C ASP A 300 13.03 15.28 25.45
N VAL A 301 12.64 15.66 24.22
CA VAL A 301 13.29 15.22 22.98
C VAL A 301 14.68 15.84 22.86
N GLN A 302 14.78 17.15 23.12
CA GLN A 302 16.05 17.89 23.10
C GLN A 302 17.05 17.29 24.10
N ARG A 303 16.61 17.10 25.35
CA ARG A 303 17.43 16.51 26.41
C ARG A 303 18.00 15.15 26.02
N LEU A 304 17.16 14.26 25.47
CA LEU A 304 17.59 12.92 25.10
C LEU A 304 18.58 12.92 23.93
N ILE A 305 18.39 13.80 22.94
CA ILE A 305 19.35 13.98 21.84
C ILE A 305 20.71 14.42 22.39
N ASP A 306 20.74 15.34 23.35
CA ASP A 306 21.98 15.81 23.98
C ASP A 306 22.63 14.73 24.86
N GLU A 307 21.84 13.92 25.57
CA GLU A 307 22.32 12.76 26.32
C GLU A 307 22.94 11.68 25.42
N GLU A 308 22.33 11.38 24.27
CA GLU A 308 22.86 10.41 23.30
C GLU A 308 24.17 10.91 22.64
N LYS A 309 24.28 12.21 22.34
CA LYS A 309 25.51 12.82 21.83
C LYS A 309 26.70 12.72 22.80
N THR A 310 26.43 12.81 24.10
CA THR A 310 27.46 12.78 25.13
C THR A 310 27.90 11.36 25.51
N GLY A 311 27.28 10.32 24.93
CA GLY A 311 27.73 8.93 25.04
C GLY A 311 27.41 8.24 26.37
N PHE A 312 26.45 8.74 27.17
CA PHE A 312 26.05 8.09 28.41
C PHE A 312 25.10 6.89 28.14
N PRO A 313 25.50 5.65 28.45
CA PRO A 313 24.60 4.50 28.37
C PRO A 313 23.61 4.52 29.54
N HIS A 314 22.32 4.52 29.24
CA HIS A 314 21.26 4.43 30.25
C HIS A 314 21.06 2.98 30.71
N ILE A 315 21.57 2.64 31.89
CA ILE A 315 21.24 1.39 32.59
C ILE A 315 19.87 1.59 33.26
N ARG A 316 18.84 0.86 32.83
CA ARG A 316 17.56 0.81 33.57
C ARG A 316 17.81 0.30 34.98
N LYS A 317 17.34 1.04 36.00
CA LYS A 317 17.08 0.42 37.30
C LYS A 317 15.91 -0.55 37.11
N SER A 318 16.20 -1.83 37.36
CA SER A 318 15.25 -2.94 37.47
C SER A 318 14.10 -2.64 38.42
#